data_AF-A0A954U4S0-F1
#
_entry.id   AF-A0A954U4S0-F1
#
_cell.length_a   1.000
_cell.length_b   1.000
_cell.length_c   1.000
_cell.angle_alpha   90.00
_cell.angle_beta   90.00
_cell.angle_gamma   90.00
#
_symmetry.space_group_name_H-M   'P 1'
#
loop_
_entity.id
_entity.type
_entity.pdbx_description
1 polymer ?
#
loop_
_entity_poly.entity_id
_entity_poly.type
_entity_poly.pdbx_seq_one_letter_code
_entity_poly.pdbx_strand_id
1 'polypeptide(L)'
;PRHHAANFQIHDNILSRRDKMSKARVLVGSAWFAIATAIPTMTHAAPAASDTAKPHAKPGWVVVDEECFYPLRRDSAMVLHNAFVHYRQHEEKAAANEIRKAVSWVKYAAGHALPVTQVKLATAESELSALAVDLDKGNVVDAARLEDTLTRASQTLAEWHYYKAKELYGRDEAGFAAMNLDAAVAHLRHAAETAHYEFGPDTITLFDSVQKPDKQDFTTQRIATNILGDQLDGVEHALQQLGNSLKASQPQQTTDTTPPSTTSRPASAPGWVVLEDDWCAPMRFDFLDTLHQARVNYRQKEMKTAGHEIERAVTWLRYAELDADKQTAGDLATARMDLFDFAGTLESGRPVMAKKLDAAFAHASAALAKYHHFKAHKALDEGDLKKAGEDLQAAADHLRAAASLANHEYSTDVMAIFDDYAPFGSWEEAVELTPSKLSANLQTIEQELDKLSAKLSNSK
;
A
#
# COMPACT_ATOMS: atom_id res chain seq x y z
N PRO A 1 -71.02 -14.82 -14.18
CA PRO A 1 -71.32 -14.95 -12.73
C PRO A 1 -70.46 -16.01 -12.06
N ARG A 2 -69.22 -15.64 -11.68
CA ARG A 2 -68.30 -16.33 -10.76
C ARG A 2 -66.96 -15.59 -10.80
N HIS A 3 -66.78 -14.62 -9.91
CA HIS A 3 -65.49 -14.04 -9.54
C HIS A 3 -65.54 -13.64 -8.06
N HIS A 4 -64.37 -13.67 -7.42
CA HIS A 4 -64.02 -13.23 -6.07
C HIS A 4 -64.23 -14.20 -4.90
N ALA A 5 -63.20 -14.99 -4.58
CA ALA A 5 -62.94 -15.50 -3.22
C ALA A 5 -61.50 -16.05 -3.03
N ALA A 6 -60.44 -15.39 -3.51
CA ALA A 6 -59.07 -15.91 -3.34
C ALA A 6 -57.99 -14.88 -2.96
N ASN A 7 -58.35 -13.64 -2.59
CA ASN A 7 -57.37 -12.58 -2.32
C ASN A 7 -57.34 -12.06 -0.87
N PHE A 8 -58.04 -12.71 0.07
CA PHE A 8 -58.09 -12.25 1.46
C PHE A 8 -57.17 -13.00 2.43
N GLN A 9 -56.47 -14.06 2.00
CA GLN A 9 -55.71 -14.93 2.91
C GLN A 9 -54.21 -14.63 2.99
N ILE A 10 -53.70 -13.70 2.16
CA ILE A 10 -52.27 -13.31 2.14
C ILE A 10 -52.00 -12.10 3.05
N HIS A 11 -53.00 -11.23 3.29
CA HIS A 11 -52.80 -10.04 4.13
C HIS A 11 -52.79 -10.31 5.64
N ASP A 12 -53.48 -11.34 6.12
CA ASP A 12 -53.51 -11.66 7.56
C ASP A 12 -52.21 -12.30 8.07
N ASN A 13 -51.46 -12.99 7.21
CA ASN A 13 -50.16 -13.59 7.59
C ASN A 13 -49.04 -12.55 7.70
N ILE A 14 -49.15 -11.41 7.01
CA ILE A 14 -48.14 -10.34 7.05
C ILE A 14 -48.34 -9.45 8.30
N LEU A 15 -49.57 -9.21 8.72
CA LEU A 15 -49.87 -8.43 9.94
C LEU A 15 -49.59 -9.24 11.23
N SER A 16 -49.82 -10.56 11.22
CA SER A 16 -49.51 -11.43 12.37
C SER A 16 -48.00 -11.57 12.65
N ARG A 17 -47.15 -11.50 11.61
CA ARG A 17 -45.68 -11.51 11.79
C ARG A 17 -45.11 -10.17 12.26
N ARG A 18 -45.74 -9.05 11.89
CA ARG A 18 -45.33 -7.70 12.33
C ARG A 18 -45.65 -7.45 13.81
N ASP A 19 -46.77 -7.98 14.32
CA ASP A 19 -47.16 -7.86 15.74
C ASP A 19 -46.34 -8.79 16.67
N LYS A 20 -45.84 -9.93 16.14
CA LYS A 20 -44.92 -10.82 16.88
C LYS A 20 -43.49 -10.27 16.97
N MET A 21 -43.02 -9.52 15.98
CA MET A 21 -41.70 -8.88 16.04
C MET A 21 -41.68 -7.58 16.87
N SER A 22 -42.81 -6.90 17.05
CA SER A 22 -42.88 -5.74 17.96
C SER A 22 -42.94 -6.14 19.44
N LYS A 23 -43.51 -7.30 19.77
CA LYS A 23 -43.57 -7.82 21.15
C LYS A 23 -42.29 -8.53 21.60
N ALA A 24 -41.48 -9.05 20.67
CA ALA A 24 -40.15 -9.59 20.99
C ALA A 24 -39.10 -8.51 21.30
N ARG A 25 -39.32 -7.26 20.85
CA ARG A 25 -38.43 -6.12 21.14
C ARG A 25 -38.67 -5.45 22.51
N VAL A 26 -39.68 -5.88 23.27
CA VAL A 26 -40.05 -5.29 24.56
C VAL A 26 -39.70 -6.21 25.76
N LEU A 27 -39.17 -7.41 25.53
CA LEU A 27 -38.97 -8.42 26.59
C LEU A 27 -37.54 -8.99 26.71
N VAL A 28 -36.53 -8.26 26.22
CA VAL A 28 -35.10 -8.49 26.55
C VAL A 28 -34.45 -7.19 27.06
N GLY A 29 -35.24 -6.39 27.80
CA GLY A 29 -34.86 -5.04 28.25
C GLY A 29 -34.87 -4.83 29.76
N SER A 30 -34.82 -5.88 30.57
CA SER A 30 -35.06 -5.73 32.03
C SER A 30 -34.29 -6.73 32.90
N ALA A 31 -32.95 -6.74 32.77
CA ALA A 31 -32.07 -7.35 33.78
C ALA A 31 -30.65 -6.74 33.87
N TRP A 32 -30.44 -5.50 33.40
CA TRP A 32 -29.10 -4.85 33.39
C TRP A 32 -29.07 -3.43 33.98
N PHE A 33 -30.04 -3.06 34.81
CA PHE A 33 -30.00 -1.79 35.56
C PHE A 33 -29.95 -2.06 37.07
N ALA A 34 -28.76 -2.43 37.58
CA ALA A 34 -28.35 -2.21 38.98
C ALA A 34 -26.87 -2.55 39.20
N ILE A 35 -25.95 -1.93 38.46
CA ILE A 35 -24.59 -1.65 38.96
C ILE A 35 -24.32 -0.18 38.65
N ALA A 36 -24.82 0.70 39.52
CA ALA A 36 -24.38 2.08 39.60
C ALA A 36 -23.05 2.11 40.36
N THR A 37 -21.97 1.71 39.69
CA THR A 37 -20.62 2.11 40.08
C THR A 37 -20.23 3.28 39.20
N ALA A 38 -19.85 4.38 39.84
CA ALA A 38 -19.40 5.62 39.23
C ALA A 38 -18.60 5.39 37.94
N ILE A 39 -19.18 5.76 36.80
CA ILE A 39 -18.41 5.96 35.57
C ILE A 39 -17.67 7.28 35.82
N PRO A 40 -16.34 7.29 35.96
CA PRO A 40 -15.61 8.55 36.01
C PRO A 40 -15.91 9.26 34.69
N THR A 41 -16.42 10.48 34.76
CA THR A 41 -16.35 11.45 33.67
C THR A 41 -14.88 11.57 33.31
N MET A 42 -14.46 10.81 32.29
CA MET A 42 -13.20 10.99 31.64
C MET A 42 -13.33 12.26 30.81
N THR A 43 -13.15 13.40 31.46
CA THR A 43 -12.68 14.61 30.79
C THR A 43 -11.32 14.24 30.20
N HIS A 44 -11.31 13.69 28.98
CA HIS A 44 -10.12 13.61 28.17
C HIS A 44 -9.73 15.06 27.87
N ALA A 45 -8.82 15.59 28.68
CA ALA A 45 -8.02 16.71 28.25
C ALA A 45 -7.44 16.32 26.88
N ALA A 46 -7.69 17.16 25.87
CA ALA A 46 -7.04 17.00 24.58
C ALA A 46 -5.55 16.72 24.86
N PRO A 47 -4.96 15.65 24.32
CA PRO A 47 -3.58 15.31 24.62
C PRO A 47 -2.75 16.56 24.38
N ALA A 48 -2.03 16.99 25.42
CA ALA A 48 -1.08 18.09 25.31
C ALA A 48 -0.24 17.80 24.07
N ALA A 49 -0.19 18.74 23.11
CA ALA A 49 0.50 18.58 21.84
C ALA A 49 1.87 17.94 22.10
N SER A 50 1.95 16.63 21.89
CA SER A 50 3.17 15.88 22.12
C SER A 50 4.14 16.38 21.06
N ASP A 51 5.31 16.82 21.49
CA ASP A 51 6.39 17.33 20.65
C ASP A 51 6.47 16.53 19.34
N THR A 52 5.95 17.09 18.24
CA THR A 52 5.76 16.42 16.94
C THR A 52 7.07 16.33 16.15
N ALA A 53 8.20 16.53 16.82
CA ALA A 53 9.52 16.55 16.21
C ALA A 53 9.82 15.21 15.53
N LYS A 54 10.26 15.28 14.27
CA LYS A 54 10.71 14.12 13.49
C LYS A 54 11.76 13.34 14.28
N PRO A 55 11.52 12.05 14.60
CA PRO A 55 12.54 11.21 15.21
C PRO A 55 13.81 11.18 14.36
N HIS A 56 14.98 11.18 15.00
CA HIS A 56 16.23 10.98 14.28
C HIS A 56 16.27 9.57 13.69
N ALA A 57 16.44 9.49 12.37
CA ALA A 57 16.69 8.23 11.68
C ALA A 57 18.05 7.65 12.14
N LYS A 58 18.07 6.35 12.44
CA LYS A 58 19.31 5.58 12.67
C LYS A 58 19.74 4.91 11.36
N PRO A 59 21.02 4.58 11.16
CA PRO A 59 21.45 3.79 10.01
C PRO A 59 20.58 2.53 9.84
N GLY A 60 20.12 2.28 8.61
CA GLY A 60 19.22 1.17 8.27
C GLY A 60 17.73 1.44 8.55
N TRP A 61 17.36 2.62 9.03
CA TRP A 61 15.96 3.00 9.29
C TRP A 61 15.60 4.32 8.61
N VAL A 62 14.39 4.39 8.10
CA VAL A 62 13.80 5.59 7.50
C VAL A 62 12.64 6.05 8.36
N VAL A 63 12.59 7.36 8.64
CA VAL A 63 11.51 7.98 9.40
C VAL A 63 10.70 8.85 8.46
N VAL A 64 9.47 8.44 8.22
CA VAL A 64 8.53 9.10 7.29
C VAL A 64 7.29 9.54 8.02
N ASP A 65 6.72 10.64 7.55
CA ASP A 65 5.44 11.13 8.02
C ASP A 65 4.34 10.10 7.68
N GLU A 66 3.43 9.83 8.61
CA GLU A 66 2.37 8.83 8.45
C GLU A 66 1.44 9.14 7.26
N GLU A 67 1.25 10.42 6.92
CA GLU A 67 0.46 10.84 5.76
C GLU A 67 1.16 10.54 4.44
N CYS A 68 2.50 10.58 4.39
CA CYS A 68 3.26 10.13 3.21
C CYS A 68 3.02 8.66 2.93
N PHE A 69 2.72 7.89 3.96
CA PHE A 69 2.54 6.46 3.85
C PHE A 69 1.11 6.08 3.45
N TYR A 70 0.18 7.02 3.59
CA TYR A 70 -1.24 6.75 3.47
C TYR A 70 -1.68 6.27 2.06
N PRO A 71 -1.27 6.92 0.95
CA PRO A 71 -1.64 6.47 -0.39
C PRO A 71 -1.15 5.05 -0.72
N LEU A 72 -0.01 4.67 -0.13
CA LEU A 72 0.60 3.36 -0.34
C LEU A 72 -0.15 2.24 0.42
N ARG A 73 -0.95 2.55 1.45
CA ARG A 73 -1.66 1.51 2.24
C ARG A 73 -2.67 0.70 1.45
N ARG A 74 -3.18 1.21 0.33
CA ARG A 74 -4.05 0.42 -0.58
C ARG A 74 -3.26 -0.54 -1.45
N ASP A 75 -1.98 -0.25 -1.69
CA ASP A 75 -1.14 -1.00 -2.61
C ASP A 75 -0.85 -2.41 -2.08
N SER A 76 -0.91 -2.64 -0.77
CA SER A 76 -0.70 -3.97 -0.18
C SER A 76 -1.69 -5.04 -0.67
N ALA A 77 -2.95 -4.68 -0.93
CA ALA A 77 -3.94 -5.60 -1.50
C ALA A 77 -3.65 -5.86 -2.99
N MET A 78 -3.19 -4.83 -3.70
CA MET A 78 -2.85 -4.91 -5.12
C MET A 78 -1.59 -5.75 -5.36
N VAL A 79 -0.53 -5.62 -4.54
CA VAL A 79 0.68 -6.46 -4.71
C VAL A 79 0.39 -7.94 -4.46
N LEU A 80 -0.50 -8.27 -3.51
CA LEU A 80 -0.96 -9.66 -3.31
C LEU A 80 -1.76 -10.16 -4.52
N HIS A 81 -2.57 -9.30 -5.13
CA HIS A 81 -3.31 -9.63 -6.36
C HIS A 81 -2.36 -9.84 -7.55
N ASN A 82 -1.40 -8.93 -7.74
CA ASN A 82 -0.42 -9.00 -8.82
C ASN A 82 0.45 -10.25 -8.69
N ALA A 83 0.84 -10.64 -7.47
CA ALA A 83 1.53 -11.91 -7.22
C ALA A 83 0.73 -13.10 -7.76
N PHE A 84 -0.58 -13.14 -7.49
CA PHE A 84 -1.48 -14.17 -8.01
C PHE A 84 -1.59 -14.13 -9.54
N VAL A 85 -1.72 -12.94 -10.13
CA VAL A 85 -1.82 -12.76 -11.59
C VAL A 85 -0.55 -13.23 -12.30
N HIS A 86 0.63 -12.78 -11.86
CA HIS A 86 1.92 -13.20 -12.43
C HIS A 86 2.13 -14.70 -12.30
N TYR A 87 1.79 -15.29 -11.15
CA TYR A 87 1.91 -16.72 -10.96
C TYR A 87 1.05 -17.50 -11.96
N ARG A 88 -0.21 -17.06 -12.20
CA ARG A 88 -1.09 -17.67 -13.21
C ARG A 88 -0.62 -17.49 -14.66
N GLN A 89 0.25 -16.52 -14.90
CA GLN A 89 0.87 -16.26 -16.20
C GLN A 89 2.20 -17.01 -16.38
N HIS A 90 2.62 -17.84 -15.41
CA HIS A 90 3.92 -18.50 -15.39
C HIS A 90 5.08 -17.50 -15.37
N GLU A 91 4.91 -16.40 -14.63
CA GLU A 91 5.91 -15.38 -14.39
C GLU A 91 6.39 -15.47 -12.94
N GLU A 92 6.97 -16.61 -12.55
CA GLU A 92 7.25 -16.94 -11.14
C GLU A 92 8.20 -15.93 -10.48
N LYS A 93 9.18 -15.41 -11.22
CA LYS A 93 10.09 -14.35 -10.72
C LYS A 93 9.36 -13.04 -10.45
N ALA A 94 8.41 -12.67 -11.30
CA ALA A 94 7.59 -11.48 -11.09
C ALA A 94 6.65 -11.67 -9.89
N ALA A 95 6.03 -12.85 -9.77
CA ALA A 95 5.22 -13.22 -8.61
C ALA A 95 6.04 -13.18 -7.29
N ALA A 96 7.26 -13.72 -7.30
CA ALA A 96 8.17 -13.66 -6.15
C ALA A 96 8.48 -12.22 -5.75
N ASN A 97 8.69 -11.33 -6.72
CA ASN A 97 8.94 -9.91 -6.47
C ASN A 97 7.73 -9.22 -5.82
N GLU A 98 6.51 -9.46 -6.32
CA GLU A 98 5.28 -8.94 -5.72
C GLU A 98 5.06 -9.48 -4.30
N ILE A 99 5.38 -10.76 -4.04
CA ILE A 99 5.30 -11.33 -2.70
C ILE A 99 6.31 -10.66 -1.76
N ARG A 100 7.53 -10.32 -2.21
CA ARG A 100 8.49 -9.56 -1.38
C ARG A 100 7.95 -8.16 -1.03
N LYS A 101 7.26 -7.48 -1.95
CA LYS A 101 6.54 -6.24 -1.63
C LYS A 101 5.48 -6.47 -0.55
N ALA A 102 4.70 -7.54 -0.66
CA ALA A 102 3.72 -7.91 0.36
C ALA A 102 4.36 -8.25 1.73
N VAL A 103 5.50 -8.94 1.75
CA VAL A 103 6.27 -9.21 2.99
C VAL A 103 6.65 -7.90 3.67
N SER A 104 7.14 -6.91 2.91
CA SER A 104 7.41 -5.57 3.44
C SER A 104 6.16 -5.01 4.12
N TRP A 105 5.00 -4.99 3.43
CA TRP A 105 3.74 -4.53 4.01
C TRP A 105 3.36 -5.23 5.32
N VAL A 106 3.50 -6.56 5.37
CA VAL A 106 3.19 -7.35 6.56
C VAL A 106 4.14 -7.04 7.71
N LYS A 107 5.46 -6.89 7.46
CA LYS A 107 6.43 -6.45 8.47
C LYS A 107 6.07 -5.09 9.05
N TYR A 108 5.72 -4.14 8.17
CA TYR A 108 5.26 -2.83 8.59
C TYR A 108 4.03 -2.94 9.50
N ALA A 109 3.01 -3.68 9.08
CA ALA A 109 1.81 -3.88 9.86
C ALA A 109 2.13 -4.53 11.22
N ALA A 110 2.97 -5.58 11.25
CA ALA A 110 3.37 -6.28 12.47
C ALA A 110 4.06 -5.34 13.47
N GLY A 111 4.88 -4.41 12.98
CA GLY A 111 5.55 -3.41 13.79
C GLY A 111 4.63 -2.36 14.42
N HIS A 112 3.40 -2.20 13.93
CA HIS A 112 2.42 -1.23 14.44
C HIS A 112 1.12 -1.90 14.92
N ALA A 113 1.10 -3.22 14.97
CA ALA A 113 -0.06 -4.00 15.33
C ALA A 113 -0.26 -4.03 16.85
N LEU A 114 -1.53 -4.16 17.25
CA LEU A 114 -1.86 -4.59 18.59
C LEU A 114 -1.37 -6.04 18.80
N PRO A 115 -1.11 -6.47 20.05
CA PRO A 115 -0.63 -7.83 20.33
C PRO A 115 -1.51 -8.94 19.71
N VAL A 116 -2.82 -8.70 19.59
CA VAL A 116 -3.80 -9.65 19.02
C VAL A 116 -3.58 -9.95 17.53
N THR A 117 -3.09 -9.00 16.74
CA THR A 117 -2.81 -9.18 15.30
C THR A 117 -1.33 -9.39 15.02
N GLN A 118 -0.43 -8.96 15.92
CA GLN A 118 1.01 -9.05 15.72
C GLN A 118 1.51 -10.48 15.43
N VAL A 119 1.05 -11.47 16.19
CA VAL A 119 1.45 -12.89 16.00
C VAL A 119 1.00 -13.44 14.64
N LYS A 120 -0.22 -13.10 14.22
CA LYS A 120 -0.75 -13.51 12.91
C LYS A 120 0.05 -12.87 11.77
N LEU A 121 0.41 -11.59 11.90
CA LEU A 121 1.22 -10.89 10.91
C LEU A 121 2.63 -11.48 10.80
N ALA A 122 3.29 -11.77 11.92
CA ALA A 122 4.58 -12.45 11.91
C ALA A 122 4.52 -13.85 11.25
N THR A 123 3.40 -14.56 11.42
CA THR A 123 3.17 -15.84 10.75
C THR A 123 3.02 -15.64 9.23
N ALA A 124 2.16 -14.70 8.82
CA ALA A 124 1.96 -14.36 7.40
C ALA A 124 3.25 -13.90 6.71
N GLU A 125 4.08 -13.10 7.41
CA GLU A 125 5.40 -12.68 6.93
C GLU A 125 6.30 -13.88 6.61
N SER A 126 6.40 -14.83 7.54
CA SER A 126 7.24 -16.02 7.39
C SER A 126 6.76 -16.89 6.22
N GLU A 127 5.44 -17.11 6.11
CA GLU A 127 4.86 -17.89 5.02
C GLU A 127 5.09 -17.24 3.65
N LEU A 128 4.83 -15.94 3.52
CA LEU A 128 5.09 -15.20 2.29
C LEU A 128 6.57 -15.20 1.92
N SER A 129 7.46 -15.02 2.91
CA SER A 129 8.91 -15.03 2.68
C SER A 129 9.38 -16.38 2.14
N ALA A 130 8.90 -17.48 2.71
CA ALA A 130 9.20 -18.83 2.23
C ALA A 130 8.66 -19.06 0.81
N LEU A 131 7.44 -18.58 0.53
CA LEU A 131 6.81 -18.68 -0.79
C LEU A 131 7.60 -17.91 -1.86
N ALA A 132 8.06 -16.69 -1.56
CA ALA A 132 8.89 -15.91 -2.47
C ALA A 132 10.22 -16.59 -2.78
N VAL A 133 10.88 -17.18 -1.78
CA VAL A 133 12.14 -17.92 -1.97
C VAL A 133 11.94 -19.15 -2.86
N ASP A 134 10.83 -19.87 -2.69
CA ASP A 134 10.53 -21.03 -3.53
C ASP A 134 10.32 -20.64 -4.99
N LEU A 135 9.50 -19.62 -5.26
CA LEU A 135 9.24 -19.13 -6.62
C LEU A 135 10.51 -18.59 -7.30
N ASP A 136 11.34 -17.85 -6.55
CA ASP A 136 12.59 -17.27 -7.06
C ASP A 136 13.61 -18.34 -7.49
N LYS A 137 13.66 -19.47 -6.75
CA LYS A 137 14.48 -20.63 -7.08
C LYS A 137 13.91 -21.49 -8.21
N GLY A 138 12.74 -21.15 -8.74
CA GLY A 138 12.01 -21.96 -9.71
C GLY A 138 11.49 -23.27 -9.13
N ASN A 139 11.31 -23.35 -7.80
CA ASN A 139 10.66 -24.51 -7.18
C ASN A 139 9.20 -24.55 -7.62
N VAL A 140 8.70 -25.74 -7.92
CA VAL A 140 7.27 -25.93 -8.22
C VAL A 140 6.47 -25.67 -6.94
N VAL A 141 5.73 -24.58 -6.95
CA VAL A 141 4.71 -24.27 -5.94
C VAL A 141 3.38 -24.82 -6.44
N ASP A 142 2.55 -25.37 -5.54
CA ASP A 142 1.18 -25.75 -5.91
C ASP A 142 0.27 -24.52 -5.83
N ALA A 143 -0.67 -24.39 -6.77
CA ALA A 143 -1.58 -23.23 -6.81
C ALA A 143 -2.36 -23.07 -5.49
N ALA A 144 -2.80 -24.16 -4.87
CA ALA A 144 -3.52 -24.10 -3.60
C ALA A 144 -2.62 -23.58 -2.47
N ARG A 145 -1.33 -23.93 -2.45
CA ARG A 145 -0.37 -23.39 -1.46
C ARG A 145 -0.23 -21.88 -1.61
N LEU A 146 -0.10 -21.39 -2.86
CA LEU A 146 0.00 -19.96 -3.13
C LEU A 146 -1.28 -19.23 -2.70
N GLU A 147 -2.44 -19.70 -3.16
CA GLU A 147 -3.75 -19.12 -2.83
C GLU A 147 -4.00 -19.09 -1.32
N ASP A 148 -3.71 -20.18 -0.61
CA ASP A 148 -3.84 -20.28 0.84
C ASP A 148 -2.98 -19.26 1.58
N THR A 149 -1.70 -19.13 1.21
CA THR A 149 -0.77 -18.18 1.83
C THR A 149 -1.18 -16.74 1.55
N LEU A 150 -1.54 -16.40 0.30
CA LEU A 150 -2.00 -15.07 -0.07
C LEU A 150 -3.33 -14.71 0.62
N THR A 151 -4.26 -15.67 0.74
CA THR A 151 -5.52 -15.49 1.46
C THR A 151 -5.27 -15.19 2.94
N ARG A 152 -4.44 -15.98 3.63
CA ARG A 152 -4.13 -15.75 5.05
C ARG A 152 -3.44 -14.41 5.28
N ALA A 153 -2.52 -14.03 4.40
CA ALA A 153 -1.87 -12.73 4.45
C ALA A 153 -2.89 -11.59 4.29
N SER A 154 -3.74 -11.63 3.26
CA SER A 154 -4.79 -10.62 3.07
C SER A 154 -5.79 -10.57 4.22
N GLN A 155 -6.27 -11.70 4.72
CA GLN A 155 -7.17 -11.72 5.88
C GLN A 155 -6.51 -11.05 7.10
N THR A 156 -5.24 -11.35 7.35
CA THR A 156 -4.51 -10.79 8.50
C THR A 156 -4.28 -9.29 8.36
N LEU A 157 -3.95 -8.81 7.16
CA LEU A 157 -3.85 -7.37 6.88
C LEU A 157 -5.21 -6.68 7.02
N ALA A 158 -6.30 -7.32 6.60
CA ALA A 158 -7.65 -6.79 6.82
C ALA A 158 -7.99 -6.65 8.31
N GLU A 159 -7.66 -7.65 9.13
CA GLU A 159 -7.84 -7.58 10.59
C GLU A 159 -7.03 -6.43 11.20
N TRP A 160 -5.78 -6.27 10.79
CA TRP A 160 -4.93 -5.17 11.26
C TRP A 160 -5.52 -3.80 10.92
N HIS A 161 -5.91 -3.58 9.67
CA HIS A 161 -6.55 -2.34 9.24
C HIS A 161 -7.87 -2.07 9.97
N TYR A 162 -8.70 -3.10 10.21
CA TYR A 162 -9.93 -2.96 10.99
C TYR A 162 -9.65 -2.48 12.43
N TYR A 163 -8.69 -3.09 13.12
CA TYR A 163 -8.34 -2.64 14.46
C TYR A 163 -7.77 -1.22 14.47
N LYS A 164 -7.00 -0.84 13.43
CA LYS A 164 -6.50 0.52 13.27
C LYS A 164 -7.63 1.52 13.05
N ALA A 165 -8.61 1.18 12.21
CA ALA A 165 -9.80 1.99 11.99
C ALA A 165 -10.59 2.20 13.29
N LYS A 166 -10.76 1.14 14.09
CA LYS A 166 -11.43 1.19 15.40
C LYS A 166 -10.68 2.06 16.42
N GLU A 167 -9.36 1.96 16.47
CA GLU A 167 -8.50 2.81 17.32
C GLU A 167 -8.68 4.29 16.96
N LEU A 168 -8.57 4.63 15.67
CA LEU A 168 -8.67 6.01 15.16
C LEU A 168 -10.08 6.56 15.35
N TYR A 169 -11.11 5.75 15.14
CA TYR A 169 -12.50 6.13 15.39
C TYR A 169 -12.72 6.49 16.87
N GLY A 170 -12.13 5.72 17.79
CA GLY A 170 -12.17 6.03 19.23
C GLY A 170 -11.41 7.30 19.64
N ARG A 171 -10.59 7.87 18.75
CA ARG A 171 -9.87 9.13 18.92
C ARG A 171 -10.52 10.32 18.21
N ASP A 172 -11.74 10.14 17.68
CA ASP A 172 -12.43 11.12 16.85
C ASP A 172 -11.68 11.48 15.54
N GLU A 173 -10.80 10.59 15.06
CA GLU A 173 -10.04 10.75 13.81
C GLU A 173 -10.78 10.10 12.62
N ALA A 174 -12.03 10.51 12.41
CA ALA A 174 -12.97 9.83 11.49
C ALA A 174 -12.46 9.67 10.04
N GLY A 175 -11.69 10.64 9.54
CA GLY A 175 -11.06 10.56 8.22
C GLY A 175 -10.10 9.37 8.11
N PHE A 176 -9.10 9.31 8.99
CA PHE A 176 -8.12 8.22 9.02
C PHE A 176 -8.76 6.87 9.37
N ALA A 177 -9.83 6.86 10.16
CA ALA A 177 -10.58 5.66 10.46
C ALA A 177 -11.28 5.08 9.22
N ALA A 178 -12.03 5.90 8.46
CA ALA A 178 -12.70 5.46 7.23
C ALA A 178 -11.70 4.96 6.17
N MET A 179 -10.58 5.66 6.07
CA MET A 179 -9.43 5.31 5.26
C MET A 179 -8.84 3.92 5.58
N ASN A 180 -8.61 3.59 6.86
CA ASN A 180 -8.18 2.23 7.22
C ASN A 180 -9.29 1.20 7.04
N LEU A 181 -10.56 1.58 7.22
CA LEU A 181 -11.69 0.67 7.00
C LEU A 181 -11.81 0.26 5.53
N ASP A 182 -11.56 1.20 4.61
CA ASP A 182 -11.49 0.94 3.18
C ASP A 182 -10.37 -0.03 2.81
N ALA A 183 -9.18 0.14 3.37
CA ALA A 183 -8.08 -0.82 3.20
C ALA A 183 -8.43 -2.21 3.76
N ALA A 184 -9.14 -2.28 4.90
CA ALA A 184 -9.63 -3.55 5.45
C ALA A 184 -10.61 -4.25 4.47
N VAL A 185 -11.52 -3.50 3.86
CA VAL A 185 -12.45 -4.02 2.84
C VAL A 185 -11.73 -4.51 1.60
N ALA A 186 -10.73 -3.76 1.10
CA ALA A 186 -9.93 -4.18 -0.05
C ALA A 186 -9.24 -5.53 0.20
N HIS A 187 -8.61 -5.70 1.36
CA HIS A 187 -7.98 -6.96 1.74
C HIS A 187 -8.97 -8.10 1.98
N LEU A 188 -10.15 -7.82 2.56
CA LEU A 188 -11.22 -8.81 2.70
C LEU A 188 -11.71 -9.34 1.35
N ARG A 189 -11.93 -8.45 0.37
CA ARG A 189 -12.31 -8.83 -0.98
C ARG A 189 -11.24 -9.71 -1.62
N HIS A 190 -9.97 -9.30 -1.55
CA HIS A 190 -8.86 -10.09 -2.07
C HIS A 190 -8.79 -11.48 -1.43
N ALA A 191 -8.87 -11.56 -0.11
CA ALA A 191 -8.84 -12.83 0.62
C ALA A 191 -10.01 -13.73 0.20
N ALA A 192 -11.21 -13.17 0.08
CA ALA A 192 -12.38 -13.92 -0.36
C ALA A 192 -12.27 -14.39 -1.81
N GLU A 193 -11.83 -13.54 -2.73
CA GLU A 193 -11.61 -13.91 -4.14
C GLU A 193 -10.58 -15.04 -4.28
N THR A 194 -9.44 -14.91 -3.58
CA THR A 194 -8.35 -15.89 -3.61
C THR A 194 -8.77 -17.22 -3.00
N ALA A 195 -9.57 -17.21 -1.93
CA ALA A 195 -10.13 -18.44 -1.33
C ALA A 195 -11.42 -18.92 -2.01
N HIS A 196 -11.84 -18.29 -3.11
CA HIS A 196 -13.10 -18.59 -3.80
C HIS A 196 -14.33 -18.57 -2.86
N TYR A 197 -14.31 -17.66 -1.89
CA TYR A 197 -15.39 -17.41 -0.94
C TYR A 197 -16.27 -16.27 -1.44
N GLU A 198 -17.59 -16.49 -1.45
CA GLU A 198 -18.56 -15.47 -1.84
C GLU A 198 -19.25 -14.87 -0.60
N PHE A 199 -19.07 -13.57 -0.41
CA PHE A 199 -19.84 -12.83 0.59
C PHE A 199 -21.29 -12.67 0.14
N GLY A 200 -22.21 -12.64 1.12
CA GLY A 200 -23.62 -12.32 0.87
C GLY A 200 -23.82 -10.88 0.34
N PRO A 201 -24.96 -10.61 -0.32
CA PRO A 201 -25.23 -9.31 -0.97
C PRO A 201 -25.22 -8.12 -0.01
N ASP A 202 -25.59 -8.33 1.25
CA ASP A 202 -25.55 -7.30 2.29
C ASP A 202 -24.11 -6.85 2.58
N THR A 203 -23.18 -7.79 2.68
CA THR A 203 -21.75 -7.52 2.87
C THR A 203 -21.14 -6.84 1.65
N ILE A 204 -21.53 -7.23 0.43
CA ILE A 204 -21.09 -6.54 -0.80
C ILE A 204 -21.59 -5.10 -0.84
N THR A 205 -22.86 -4.87 -0.46
CA THR A 205 -23.43 -3.51 -0.38
C THR A 205 -22.70 -2.66 0.66
N LEU A 206 -22.37 -3.26 1.81
CA LEU A 206 -21.54 -2.63 2.83
C LEU A 206 -20.17 -2.23 2.25
N PHE A 207 -19.46 -3.14 1.59
CA PHE A 207 -18.15 -2.86 1.01
C PHE A 207 -18.20 -1.73 -0.02
N ASP A 208 -19.20 -1.73 -0.89
CA ASP A 208 -19.44 -0.63 -1.84
C ASP A 208 -19.69 0.71 -1.12
N SER A 209 -20.34 0.70 0.04
CA SER A 209 -20.60 1.90 0.84
C SER A 209 -19.34 2.46 1.51
N VAL A 210 -18.38 1.60 1.87
CA VAL A 210 -17.08 1.99 2.41
C VAL A 210 -16.20 2.57 1.30
N GLN A 211 -16.24 1.95 0.11
CA GLN A 211 -15.36 2.27 -1.02
C GLN A 211 -15.78 3.48 -1.87
N LYS A 212 -17.03 3.94 -1.82
CA LYS A 212 -17.55 5.08 -2.61
C LYS A 212 -17.44 6.39 -1.82
N PRO A 213 -16.34 7.15 -1.96
CA PRO A 213 -16.09 8.34 -1.17
C PRO A 213 -16.71 9.58 -1.82
N ASP A 214 -17.40 9.45 -2.95
CA ASP A 214 -18.04 10.53 -3.71
C ASP A 214 -19.21 11.20 -2.95
N LYS A 215 -19.46 10.78 -1.70
CA LYS A 215 -20.29 11.45 -0.70
C LYS A 215 -19.53 11.89 0.57
N GLN A 216 -18.26 11.56 0.68
CA GLN A 216 -17.35 11.94 1.75
C GLN A 216 -16.47 13.07 1.24
N ASP A 217 -16.89 14.29 1.51
CA ASP A 217 -16.03 15.44 1.34
C ASP A 217 -14.89 15.36 2.38
N PHE A 218 -13.77 14.75 1.99
CA PHE A 218 -12.58 14.65 2.83
C PHE A 218 -12.02 16.02 3.23
N THR A 219 -12.40 17.09 2.52
CA THR A 219 -12.01 18.46 2.87
C THR A 219 -12.87 19.05 4.00
N THR A 220 -14.08 18.53 4.25
CA THR A 220 -14.93 18.96 5.38
C THR A 220 -14.95 17.98 6.56
N GLN A 221 -14.21 16.86 6.49
CA GLN A 221 -13.92 15.94 7.61
C GLN A 221 -15.14 15.37 8.36
N ARG A 222 -16.37 15.61 7.89
CA ARG A 222 -17.59 15.17 8.57
C ARG A 222 -18.18 13.95 7.90
N ILE A 223 -17.47 12.83 8.02
CA ILE A 223 -18.13 11.53 7.94
C ILE A 223 -19.06 11.45 9.15
N ALA A 224 -20.35 11.22 8.92
CA ALA A 224 -21.31 11.10 10.01
C ALA A 224 -20.88 9.89 10.87
N THR A 225 -20.52 10.15 12.13
CA THR A 225 -19.90 9.15 13.03
C THR A 225 -20.74 7.89 13.16
N ASN A 226 -22.07 8.02 13.12
CA ASN A 226 -23.00 6.89 13.10
C ASN A 226 -22.82 5.96 11.90
N ILE A 227 -22.54 6.50 10.70
CA ILE A 227 -22.31 5.69 9.50
C ILE A 227 -21.02 4.88 9.66
N LEU A 228 -19.95 5.51 10.14
CA LEU A 228 -18.66 4.84 10.31
C LEU A 228 -18.72 3.76 11.40
N GLY A 229 -19.48 3.98 12.47
CA GLY A 229 -19.76 2.96 13.49
C GLY A 229 -20.47 1.73 12.91
N ASP A 230 -21.55 1.92 12.16
CA ASP A 230 -22.28 0.82 11.51
C ASP A 230 -21.39 0.06 10.50
N GLN A 231 -20.52 0.78 9.79
CA GLN A 231 -19.58 0.18 8.85
C GLN A 231 -18.51 -0.67 9.56
N LEU A 232 -17.99 -0.20 10.70
CA LEU A 232 -17.05 -0.97 11.52
C LEU A 232 -17.65 -2.31 11.98
N ASP A 233 -18.87 -2.28 12.51
CA ASP A 233 -19.57 -3.49 12.96
C ASP A 233 -19.80 -4.48 11.81
N GLY A 234 -20.18 -3.97 10.64
CA GLY A 234 -20.36 -4.78 9.43
C GLY A 234 -19.07 -5.45 8.96
N VAL A 235 -17.94 -4.72 8.96
CA VAL A 235 -16.63 -5.26 8.57
C VAL A 235 -16.12 -6.27 9.59
N GLU A 236 -16.35 -6.04 10.89
CA GLU A 236 -16.05 -7.04 11.94
C GLU A 236 -16.80 -8.36 11.69
N HIS A 237 -18.08 -8.28 11.33
CA HIS A 237 -18.86 -9.47 11.00
C HIS A 237 -18.31 -10.20 9.77
N ALA A 238 -17.94 -9.47 8.71
CA ALA A 238 -17.35 -10.04 7.50
C ALA A 238 -16.00 -10.75 7.80
N LEU A 239 -15.15 -10.16 8.63
CA LEU A 239 -13.90 -10.78 9.10
C LEU A 239 -14.15 -12.11 9.82
N GLN A 240 -15.16 -12.14 10.70
CA GLN A 240 -15.54 -13.36 11.42
C GLN A 240 -16.08 -14.44 10.48
N GLN A 241 -16.93 -14.07 9.51
CA GLN A 241 -17.47 -14.99 8.51
C GLN A 241 -16.37 -15.65 7.69
N LEU A 242 -15.47 -14.86 7.11
CA LEU A 242 -14.36 -15.35 6.31
C LEU A 242 -13.40 -16.20 7.16
N GLY A 243 -13.02 -15.72 8.35
CA GLY A 243 -12.12 -16.44 9.24
C GLY A 243 -12.67 -17.79 9.71
N ASN A 244 -13.98 -17.91 9.92
CA ASN A 244 -14.61 -19.18 10.24
C ASN A 244 -14.63 -20.13 9.04
N SER A 245 -14.87 -19.61 7.83
CA SER A 245 -14.80 -20.40 6.60
C SER A 245 -13.40 -20.97 6.37
N LEU A 246 -12.36 -20.14 6.53
CA LEU A 246 -10.97 -20.57 6.32
C LEU A 246 -10.51 -21.62 7.34
N LYS A 247 -10.94 -21.50 8.60
CA LYS A 247 -10.65 -22.52 9.63
C LYS A 247 -11.29 -23.87 9.32
N ALA A 248 -12.47 -23.88 8.70
CA ALA A 248 -13.15 -25.12 8.33
C ALA A 248 -12.40 -25.87 7.22
N SER A 249 -11.62 -25.16 6.39
CA SER A 249 -10.87 -25.73 5.26
C SER A 249 -9.44 -26.14 5.62
N GLN A 250 -8.91 -25.74 6.77
CA GLN A 250 -7.49 -25.95 7.10
C GLN A 250 -7.23 -27.30 7.81
N PRO A 251 -6.25 -28.10 7.34
CA PRO A 251 -5.71 -29.19 8.13
C PRO A 251 -5.00 -28.64 9.38
N GLN A 252 -5.16 -29.31 10.53
CA GLN A 252 -4.52 -28.91 11.79
C GLN A 252 -3.00 -28.88 11.65
N GLN A 253 -2.41 -27.69 11.48
CA GLN A 253 -0.97 -27.49 11.53
C GLN A 253 -0.50 -27.29 12.98
N THR A 254 0.55 -28.01 13.35
CA THR A 254 1.23 -27.86 14.64
C THR A 254 2.18 -26.67 14.57
N THR A 255 1.87 -25.59 15.30
CA THR A 255 2.69 -24.38 15.38
C THR A 255 3.81 -24.57 16.41
N ASP A 256 5.02 -24.85 15.94
CA ASP A 256 6.23 -24.80 16.75
C ASP A 256 7.24 -23.86 16.06
N THR A 257 7.06 -22.56 16.25
CA THR A 257 7.92 -21.53 15.67
C THR A 257 8.23 -20.47 16.71
N THR A 258 9.50 -20.45 17.12
CA THR A 258 10.12 -19.37 17.89
C THR A 258 10.20 -18.12 17.01
N PRO A 259 9.71 -16.95 17.45
CA PRO A 259 9.80 -15.73 16.66
C PRO A 259 11.27 -15.31 16.46
N PRO A 260 11.63 -14.77 15.29
CA PRO A 260 12.99 -14.29 15.03
C PRO A 260 13.36 -13.12 15.95
N SER A 261 14.63 -13.10 16.41
CA SER A 261 15.19 -11.97 17.16
C SER A 261 15.39 -10.76 16.24
N THR A 262 14.70 -9.66 16.54
CA THR A 262 14.83 -8.39 15.81
C THR A 262 15.88 -7.49 16.45
N THR A 263 16.71 -6.87 15.61
CA THR A 263 17.48 -5.66 15.90
C THR A 263 16.57 -4.60 16.51
N SER A 264 17.04 -3.82 17.50
CA SER A 264 16.17 -2.90 18.25
C SER A 264 15.68 -1.72 17.38
N ARG A 265 14.46 -1.86 16.86
CA ARG A 265 13.72 -0.83 16.12
C ARG A 265 13.64 0.49 16.92
N PRO A 266 13.92 1.66 16.30
CA PRO A 266 13.68 2.94 16.95
C PRO A 266 12.22 3.09 17.37
N ALA A 267 11.96 3.75 18.50
CA ALA A 267 10.60 4.06 18.91
C ALA A 267 9.94 5.01 17.88
N SER A 268 8.72 4.68 17.46
CA SER A 268 7.89 5.58 16.66
C SER A 268 7.31 6.69 17.54
N ALA A 269 7.24 7.91 17.02
CA ALA A 269 6.50 9.02 17.62
C ALA A 269 5.13 9.18 16.93
N PRO A 270 4.11 9.78 17.58
CA PRO A 270 2.84 10.07 16.93
C PRO A 270 3.02 10.84 15.62
N GLY A 271 2.33 10.41 14.55
CA GLY A 271 2.44 10.99 13.20
C GLY A 271 3.69 10.56 12.42
N TRP A 272 4.58 9.75 13.00
CA TRP A 272 5.79 9.27 12.37
C TRP A 272 5.82 7.74 12.29
N VAL A 273 6.22 7.26 11.12
CA VAL A 273 6.41 5.86 10.79
C VAL A 273 7.89 5.58 10.67
N VAL A 274 8.36 4.56 11.38
CA VAL A 274 9.77 4.09 11.32
C VAL A 274 9.82 2.80 10.51
N LEU A 275 10.47 2.83 9.35
CA LEU A 275 10.60 1.72 8.40
C LEU A 275 12.05 1.24 8.38
N GLU A 276 12.27 -0.05 8.16
CA GLU A 276 13.59 -0.53 7.76
C GLU A 276 13.89 0.00 6.35
N ASP A 277 15.12 0.40 6.06
CA ASP A 277 15.48 0.95 4.73
C ASP A 277 15.24 -0.09 3.61
N ASP A 278 15.45 -1.37 3.93
CA ASP A 278 15.19 -2.50 3.04
C ASP A 278 13.70 -2.71 2.75
N TRP A 279 12.80 -2.15 3.58
CA TRP A 279 11.35 -2.20 3.36
C TRP A 279 10.96 -1.54 2.04
N CYS A 280 11.64 -0.45 1.67
CA CYS A 280 11.41 0.28 0.44
C CYS A 280 12.05 -0.36 -0.79
N ALA A 281 12.99 -1.30 -0.63
CA ALA A 281 13.73 -1.87 -1.76
C ALA A 281 12.81 -2.50 -2.82
N PRO A 282 11.78 -3.31 -2.47
CA PRO A 282 10.83 -3.84 -3.44
C PRO A 282 10.00 -2.76 -4.13
N MET A 283 9.83 -1.59 -3.50
CA MET A 283 8.99 -0.51 -4.01
C MET A 283 9.76 0.55 -4.79
N ARG A 284 11.11 0.48 -4.83
CA ARG A 284 11.97 1.37 -5.63
C ARG A 284 11.56 1.39 -7.11
N PHE A 285 11.00 0.28 -7.59
CA PHE A 285 10.58 0.13 -8.99
C PHE A 285 9.11 0.50 -9.25
N ASP A 286 8.30 0.69 -8.20
CA ASP A 286 6.85 0.93 -8.34
C ASP A 286 6.54 2.30 -8.94
N PHE A 287 7.44 3.28 -8.78
CA PHE A 287 7.25 4.61 -9.35
C PHE A 287 7.13 4.58 -10.89
N LEU A 288 8.00 3.83 -11.57
CA LEU A 288 8.00 3.77 -13.03
C LEU A 288 6.77 3.06 -13.58
N ASP A 289 6.32 1.99 -12.92
CA ASP A 289 5.05 1.33 -13.26
C ASP A 289 3.86 2.27 -13.03
N THR A 290 3.85 2.99 -11.91
CA THR A 290 2.81 3.98 -11.61
C THR A 290 2.71 5.05 -12.70
N LEU A 291 3.84 5.61 -13.16
CA LEU A 291 3.85 6.56 -14.30
C LEU A 291 3.40 5.91 -15.61
N HIS A 292 3.75 4.64 -15.83
CA HIS A 292 3.28 3.89 -16.98
C HIS A 292 1.75 3.74 -16.97
N GLN A 293 1.17 3.29 -15.85
CA GLN A 293 -0.27 3.14 -15.67
C GLN A 293 -0.99 4.49 -15.83
N ALA A 294 -0.44 5.57 -15.25
CA ALA A 294 -0.97 6.92 -15.46
C ALA A 294 -1.07 7.27 -16.96
N ARG A 295 -0.03 6.95 -17.73
CA ARG A 295 0.02 7.20 -19.18
C ARG A 295 -0.97 6.32 -19.95
N VAL A 296 -1.12 5.05 -19.57
CA VAL A 296 -2.09 4.11 -20.16
C VAL A 296 -3.52 4.62 -19.96
N ASN A 297 -3.89 4.92 -18.72
CA ASN A 297 -5.20 5.45 -18.35
C ASN A 297 -5.50 6.79 -19.06
N TYR A 298 -4.52 7.69 -19.12
CA TYR A 298 -4.64 8.96 -19.84
C TYR A 298 -4.95 8.74 -21.33
N ARG A 299 -4.27 7.79 -22.00
CA ARG A 299 -4.52 7.45 -23.41
C ARG A 299 -5.89 6.81 -23.63
N GLN A 300 -6.39 6.06 -22.66
CA GLN A 300 -7.73 5.48 -22.65
C GLN A 300 -8.83 6.50 -22.32
N LYS A 301 -8.45 7.77 -22.05
CA LYS A 301 -9.32 8.87 -21.64
C LYS A 301 -9.92 8.71 -20.24
N GLU A 302 -9.30 7.88 -19.41
CA GLU A 302 -9.67 7.67 -18.01
C GLU A 302 -8.94 8.69 -17.12
N MET A 303 -9.28 9.96 -17.28
CA MET A 303 -8.51 11.07 -16.67
C MET A 303 -8.44 10.98 -15.15
N LYS A 304 -9.52 10.58 -14.48
CA LYS A 304 -9.54 10.42 -13.02
C LYS A 304 -8.59 9.31 -12.56
N THR A 305 -8.65 8.15 -13.22
CA THR A 305 -7.74 7.03 -12.94
C THR A 305 -6.28 7.45 -13.16
N ALA A 306 -6.00 8.13 -14.27
CA ALA A 306 -4.67 8.67 -14.55
C ALA A 306 -4.19 9.68 -13.49
N GLY A 307 -5.08 10.55 -13.01
CA GLY A 307 -4.79 11.47 -11.92
C GLY A 307 -4.40 10.73 -10.64
N HIS A 308 -5.16 9.71 -10.26
CA HIS A 308 -4.89 8.90 -9.07
C HIS A 308 -3.53 8.18 -9.14
N GLU A 309 -3.17 7.63 -10.31
CA GLU A 309 -1.83 7.07 -10.50
C GLU A 309 -0.74 8.14 -10.32
N ILE A 310 -0.94 9.37 -10.81
CA ILE A 310 0.03 10.46 -10.60
C ILE A 310 0.15 10.83 -9.11
N GLU A 311 -0.93 10.80 -8.33
CA GLU A 311 -0.87 11.02 -6.89
C GLU A 311 -0.06 9.93 -6.16
N ARG A 312 -0.19 8.67 -6.60
CA ARG A 312 0.66 7.57 -6.13
C ARG A 312 2.14 7.85 -6.44
N ALA A 313 2.45 8.33 -7.64
CA ALA A 313 3.81 8.74 -8.01
C ALA A 313 4.33 9.94 -7.19
N VAL A 314 3.48 10.92 -6.88
CA VAL A 314 3.78 12.05 -5.99
C VAL A 314 4.21 11.59 -4.59
N THR A 315 3.61 10.51 -4.11
CA THR A 315 3.90 9.93 -2.80
C THR A 315 5.34 9.41 -2.72
N TRP A 316 5.81 8.75 -3.78
CA TRP A 316 7.21 8.31 -3.92
C TRP A 316 8.19 9.48 -3.88
N LEU A 317 7.88 10.57 -4.57
CA LEU A 317 8.74 11.76 -4.56
C LEU A 317 8.81 12.39 -3.17
N ARG A 318 7.68 12.42 -2.45
CA ARG A 318 7.63 12.91 -1.05
C ARG A 318 8.45 12.02 -0.12
N TYR A 319 8.43 10.71 -0.32
CA TYR A 319 9.28 9.78 0.41
C TYR A 319 10.77 10.06 0.15
N ALA A 320 11.18 10.11 -1.12
CA ALA A 320 12.56 10.35 -1.50
C ALA A 320 13.06 11.71 -0.99
N GLU A 321 12.20 12.74 -1.01
CA GLU A 321 12.51 14.09 -0.52
C GLU A 321 12.93 14.09 0.96
N LEU A 322 12.36 13.20 1.78
CA LEU A 322 12.62 13.12 3.22
C LEU A 322 13.98 12.50 3.60
N ASP A 323 14.61 11.81 2.65
CA ASP A 323 15.87 11.06 2.83
C ASP A 323 16.99 11.54 1.88
N ALA A 324 16.70 12.51 1.01
CA ALA A 324 17.65 13.10 0.09
C ALA A 324 18.56 14.14 0.75
N ASP A 325 19.69 14.47 0.10
CA ASP A 325 20.43 15.69 0.40
C ASP A 325 19.62 16.94 0.03
N LYS A 326 20.09 18.13 0.45
CA LYS A 326 19.37 19.40 0.24
C LYS A 326 19.11 19.73 -1.23
N GLN A 327 20.05 19.47 -2.12
CA GLN A 327 19.91 19.78 -3.54
C GLN A 327 18.92 18.82 -4.19
N THR A 328 19.11 17.52 -3.94
CA THR A 328 18.25 16.48 -4.49
C THR A 328 16.82 16.57 -3.96
N ALA A 329 16.63 16.93 -2.68
CA ALA A 329 15.32 17.23 -2.11
C ALA A 329 14.61 18.39 -2.83
N GLY A 330 15.35 19.43 -3.23
CA GLY A 330 14.79 20.55 -3.99
C GLY A 330 14.30 20.14 -5.39
N ASP A 331 15.06 19.28 -6.08
CA ASP A 331 14.68 18.73 -7.38
C ASP A 331 13.43 17.84 -7.26
N LEU A 332 13.39 16.96 -6.25
CA LEU A 332 12.25 16.09 -5.95
C LEU A 332 10.99 16.90 -5.59
N ALA A 333 11.10 17.92 -4.75
CA ALA A 333 9.99 18.79 -4.38
C ALA A 333 9.41 19.52 -5.61
N THR A 334 10.27 19.97 -6.52
CA THR A 334 9.84 20.63 -7.76
C THR A 334 9.09 19.65 -8.67
N ALA A 335 9.66 18.46 -8.91
CA ALA A 335 8.99 17.42 -9.67
C ALA A 335 7.65 16.98 -9.05
N ARG A 336 7.61 16.90 -7.72
CA ARG A 336 6.40 16.56 -6.95
C ARG A 336 5.29 17.58 -7.17
N MET A 337 5.62 18.87 -7.12
CA MET A 337 4.65 19.94 -7.40
C MET A 337 4.16 19.91 -8.85
N ASP A 338 5.07 19.72 -9.81
CA ASP A 338 4.72 19.58 -11.23
C ASP A 338 3.68 18.45 -11.40
N LEU A 339 3.94 17.26 -10.84
CA LEU A 339 3.01 16.11 -10.92
C LEU A 339 1.69 16.35 -10.18
N PHE A 340 1.72 16.96 -8.99
CA PHE A 340 0.51 17.22 -8.21
C PHE A 340 -0.48 18.15 -8.95
N ASP A 341 0.03 19.18 -9.63
CA ASP A 341 -0.80 20.07 -10.47
C ASP A 341 -1.44 19.32 -11.66
N PHE A 342 -0.71 18.36 -12.26
CA PHE A 342 -1.26 17.50 -13.31
C PHE A 342 -2.36 16.57 -12.79
N ALA A 343 -2.16 15.95 -11.62
CA ALA A 343 -3.16 15.09 -10.98
C ALA A 343 -4.48 15.86 -10.77
N GLY A 344 -4.44 17.01 -10.08
CA GLY A 344 -5.64 17.81 -9.84
C GLY A 344 -6.32 18.31 -11.13
N THR A 345 -5.54 18.58 -12.19
CA THR A 345 -6.11 18.92 -13.50
C THR A 345 -6.86 17.74 -14.12
N LEU A 346 -6.27 16.55 -14.11
CA LEU A 346 -6.89 15.34 -14.67
C LEU A 346 -8.11 14.87 -13.87
N GLU A 347 -8.08 14.97 -12.55
CA GLU A 347 -9.21 14.65 -11.68
C GLU A 347 -10.44 15.54 -11.95
N SER A 348 -10.21 16.81 -12.26
CA SER A 348 -11.26 17.74 -12.71
C SER A 348 -11.84 17.41 -14.09
N GLY A 349 -11.36 16.34 -14.74
CA GLY A 349 -11.76 15.91 -16.08
C GLY A 349 -11.16 16.75 -17.21
N ARG A 350 -10.23 17.66 -16.90
CA ARG A 350 -9.60 18.53 -17.89
C ARG A 350 -8.40 17.82 -18.54
N PRO A 351 -8.37 17.65 -19.87
CA PRO A 351 -7.23 17.03 -20.52
C PRO A 351 -6.02 17.97 -20.47
N VAL A 352 -4.85 17.41 -20.24
CA VAL A 352 -3.56 18.10 -20.40
C VAL A 352 -2.93 17.71 -21.73
N MET A 353 -1.97 18.46 -22.25
CA MET A 353 -1.24 18.07 -23.46
C MET A 353 -0.31 16.90 -23.14
N ALA A 354 -0.38 15.80 -23.91
CA ALA A 354 0.45 14.61 -23.70
C ALA A 354 1.95 14.94 -23.59
N LYS A 355 2.44 15.88 -24.42
CA LYS A 355 3.84 16.34 -24.36
C LYS A 355 4.21 17.00 -23.03
N LYS A 356 3.29 17.75 -22.41
CA LYS A 356 3.52 18.38 -21.09
C LYS A 356 3.54 17.33 -19.99
N LEU A 357 2.67 16.33 -20.08
CA LEU A 357 2.64 15.21 -19.15
C LEU A 357 3.94 14.39 -19.24
N ASP A 358 4.37 14.02 -20.46
CA ASP A 358 5.63 13.30 -20.68
C ASP A 358 6.84 14.10 -20.18
N ALA A 359 6.85 15.42 -20.32
CA ALA A 359 7.92 16.27 -19.78
C ALA A 359 7.94 16.29 -18.23
N ALA A 360 6.77 16.32 -17.58
CA ALA A 360 6.68 16.25 -16.13
C ALA A 360 7.13 14.88 -15.61
N PHE A 361 6.74 13.80 -16.30
CA PHE A 361 7.20 12.45 -16.00
C PHE A 361 8.71 12.33 -16.16
N ALA A 362 9.27 12.89 -17.25
CA ALA A 362 10.71 12.91 -17.46
C ALA A 362 11.46 13.66 -16.34
N HIS A 363 10.91 14.80 -15.90
CA HIS A 363 11.48 15.57 -14.80
C HIS A 363 11.45 14.80 -13.48
N ALA A 364 10.34 14.13 -13.17
CA ALA A 364 10.21 13.33 -11.96
C ALA A 364 11.13 12.10 -11.96
N SER A 365 11.22 11.39 -13.09
CA SER A 365 12.19 10.29 -13.25
C SER A 365 13.64 10.80 -13.12
N ALA A 366 14.00 11.95 -13.68
CA ALA A 366 15.34 12.52 -13.53
C ALA A 366 15.66 12.89 -12.07
N ALA A 367 14.69 13.41 -11.32
CA ALA A 367 14.85 13.72 -9.91
C ALA A 367 15.09 12.45 -9.06
N LEU A 368 14.35 11.37 -9.33
CA LEU A 368 14.59 10.08 -8.66
C LEU A 368 15.92 9.43 -9.07
N ALA A 369 16.35 9.61 -10.33
CA ALA A 369 17.67 9.15 -10.74
C ALA A 369 18.79 9.84 -9.94
N LYS A 370 18.67 11.15 -9.67
CA LYS A 370 19.59 11.88 -8.78
C LYS A 370 19.52 11.39 -7.34
N TYR A 371 18.33 11.11 -6.82
CA TYR A 371 18.14 10.53 -5.48
C TYR A 371 18.87 9.21 -5.31
N HIS A 372 18.67 8.28 -6.24
CA HIS A 372 19.33 6.99 -6.18
C HIS A 372 20.85 7.09 -6.44
N HIS A 373 21.29 8.01 -7.29
CA HIS A 373 22.72 8.32 -7.46
C HIS A 373 23.36 8.79 -6.14
N PHE A 374 22.71 9.71 -5.42
CA PHE A 374 23.12 10.15 -4.08
C PHE A 374 23.17 8.99 -3.09
N LYS A 375 22.14 8.14 -3.05
CA LYS A 375 22.07 6.97 -2.15
C LYS A 375 23.16 5.95 -2.44
N ALA A 376 23.46 5.72 -3.72
CA ALA A 376 24.53 4.83 -4.15
C ALA A 376 25.92 5.34 -3.72
N HIS A 377 26.18 6.65 -3.85
CA HIS A 377 27.40 7.27 -3.30
C HIS A 377 27.52 7.05 -1.80
N LYS A 378 26.45 7.33 -1.05
CA LYS A 378 26.43 7.16 0.41
C LYS A 378 26.71 5.71 0.81
N ALA A 379 26.05 4.74 0.17
CA ALA A 379 26.27 3.32 0.46
C ALA A 379 27.69 2.87 0.11
N LEU A 380 28.27 3.40 -0.98
CA LEU A 380 29.66 3.13 -1.36
C LEU A 380 30.65 3.68 -0.31
N ASP A 381 30.44 4.89 0.19
CA ASP A 381 31.25 5.49 1.25
C ASP A 381 31.15 4.72 2.57
N GLU A 382 30.00 4.11 2.84
CA GLU A 382 29.74 3.23 3.98
C GLU A 382 30.34 1.81 3.79
N GLY A 383 30.81 1.47 2.58
CA GLY A 383 31.36 0.16 2.24
C GLY A 383 30.31 -0.92 1.94
N ASP A 384 29.03 -0.55 1.83
CA ASP A 384 27.95 -1.46 1.47
C ASP A 384 27.82 -1.56 -0.06
N LEU A 385 28.70 -2.37 -0.66
CA LEU A 385 28.80 -2.49 -2.11
C LEU A 385 27.52 -3.02 -2.76
N LYS A 386 26.80 -3.91 -2.08
CA LYS A 386 25.55 -4.48 -2.58
C LYS A 386 24.50 -3.39 -2.71
N LYS A 387 24.27 -2.63 -1.63
CA LYS A 387 23.31 -1.54 -1.63
C LYS A 387 23.70 -0.43 -2.59
N ALA A 388 24.98 -0.09 -2.68
CA ALA A 388 25.49 0.86 -3.67
C ALA A 388 25.17 0.41 -5.10
N GLY A 389 25.31 -0.88 -5.40
CA GLY A 389 24.89 -1.46 -6.67
C GLY A 389 23.39 -1.36 -6.92
N GLU A 390 22.56 -1.70 -5.92
CA GLU A 390 21.10 -1.61 -6.02
C GLU A 390 20.61 -0.20 -6.32
N ASP A 391 21.13 0.80 -5.60
CA ASP A 391 20.78 2.20 -5.83
C ASP A 391 21.33 2.70 -7.17
N LEU A 392 22.53 2.25 -7.59
CA LEU A 392 23.06 2.59 -8.91
C LEU A 392 22.17 2.05 -10.05
N GLN A 393 21.66 0.83 -9.92
CA GLN A 393 20.71 0.24 -10.87
C GLN A 393 19.42 1.07 -10.93
N ALA A 394 18.84 1.41 -9.77
CA ALA A 394 17.64 2.25 -9.71
C ALA A 394 17.88 3.63 -10.36
N ALA A 395 19.04 4.26 -10.12
CA ALA A 395 19.43 5.50 -10.76
C ALA A 395 19.47 5.36 -12.29
N ALA A 396 20.05 4.26 -12.78
CA ALA A 396 20.14 3.96 -14.20
C ALA A 396 18.75 3.74 -14.83
N ASP A 397 17.86 2.99 -14.19
CA ASP A 397 16.49 2.76 -14.69
C ASP A 397 15.66 4.05 -14.76
N HIS A 398 15.76 4.90 -13.73
CA HIS A 398 15.10 6.20 -13.73
C HIS A 398 15.69 7.15 -14.78
N LEU A 399 17.01 7.15 -15.00
CA LEU A 399 17.65 7.88 -16.09
C LEU A 399 17.16 7.36 -17.45
N ARG A 400 17.00 6.04 -17.61
CA ARG A 400 16.46 5.41 -18.81
C ARG A 400 15.01 5.86 -19.08
N ALA A 401 14.17 5.87 -18.06
CA ALA A 401 12.80 6.35 -18.18
C ALA A 401 12.75 7.84 -18.54
N ALA A 402 13.52 8.67 -17.84
CA ALA A 402 13.53 10.11 -18.00
C ALA A 402 13.95 10.53 -19.42
N ALA A 403 15.03 9.96 -19.93
CA ALA A 403 15.52 10.31 -21.26
C ALA A 403 14.65 9.73 -22.39
N SER A 404 14.05 8.54 -22.23
CA SER A 404 13.01 8.03 -23.14
C SER A 404 11.83 8.99 -23.26
N LEU A 405 11.30 9.47 -22.12
CA LEU A 405 10.21 10.45 -22.08
C LEU A 405 10.60 11.82 -22.67
N ALA A 406 11.87 12.20 -22.56
CA ALA A 406 12.42 13.43 -23.12
C ALA A 406 12.91 13.30 -24.57
N ASN A 407 12.72 12.14 -25.23
CA ASN A 407 13.31 11.80 -26.53
C ASN A 407 14.82 12.10 -26.59
N HIS A 408 15.58 11.74 -25.56
CA HIS A 408 17.02 11.93 -25.44
C HIS A 408 17.76 10.63 -25.73
N GLU A 409 18.80 10.73 -26.56
CA GLU A 409 19.67 9.61 -26.89
C GLU A 409 20.84 9.56 -25.90
N TYR A 410 21.14 8.36 -25.40
CA TYR A 410 22.24 8.12 -24.46
C TYR A 410 23.59 7.99 -25.18
N SER A 411 24.68 8.16 -24.43
CA SER A 411 25.97 7.61 -24.82
C SER A 411 25.99 6.09 -24.76
N THR A 412 26.90 5.46 -25.51
CA THR A 412 27.11 4.00 -25.49
C THR A 412 27.51 3.48 -24.11
N ASP A 413 28.17 4.31 -23.30
CA ASP A 413 28.68 3.92 -21.98
C ASP A 413 27.54 3.74 -20.97
N VAL A 414 26.49 4.58 -21.06
CA VAL A 414 25.26 4.40 -20.27
C VAL A 414 24.51 3.15 -20.68
N MET A 415 24.47 2.85 -21.97
CA MET A 415 23.84 1.61 -22.46
C MET A 415 24.60 0.38 -21.92
N ALA A 416 25.92 0.44 -21.80
CA ALA A 416 26.69 -0.63 -21.17
C ALA A 416 26.36 -0.78 -19.68
N ILE A 417 26.17 0.32 -18.94
CA ILE A 417 25.67 0.29 -17.55
C ILE A 417 24.29 -0.37 -17.51
N PHE A 418 23.40 0.01 -18.43
CA PHE A 418 22.07 -0.58 -18.52
C PHE A 418 22.13 -2.10 -18.66
N ASP A 419 22.98 -2.61 -19.56
CA ASP A 419 23.16 -4.04 -19.79
C ASP A 419 23.83 -4.76 -18.60
N ASP A 420 24.84 -4.14 -17.98
CA ASP A 420 25.54 -4.67 -16.81
C ASP A 420 24.64 -4.83 -15.58
N TYR A 421 23.61 -3.99 -15.45
CA TYR A 421 22.63 -4.02 -14.35
C TYR A 421 21.23 -4.45 -14.82
N ALA A 422 21.08 -5.01 -16.04
CA ALA A 422 19.79 -5.28 -16.68
C ALA A 422 18.92 -6.43 -16.15
N PRO A 423 19.39 -7.46 -15.40
CA PRO A 423 18.48 -8.53 -15.04
C PRO A 423 17.62 -8.10 -13.86
N PHE A 424 16.42 -7.58 -14.18
CA PHE A 424 15.35 -7.29 -13.24
C PHE A 424 15.23 -8.35 -12.14
N GLY A 425 15.36 -7.93 -10.89
CA GLY A 425 14.81 -8.63 -9.72
C GLY A 425 15.67 -9.73 -9.10
N SER A 426 16.81 -10.11 -9.69
CA SER A 426 17.75 -11.02 -9.04
C SER A 426 19.17 -10.54 -9.25
N TRP A 427 19.74 -9.91 -8.22
CA TRP A 427 21.18 -9.88 -8.01
C TRP A 427 21.65 -11.32 -7.83
N GLU A 428 21.80 -12.05 -8.93
CA GLU A 428 22.59 -13.28 -8.88
C GLU A 428 24.02 -12.89 -8.50
N GLU A 429 24.68 -13.75 -7.74
CA GLU A 429 26.05 -13.61 -7.20
C GLU A 429 27.14 -13.42 -8.28
N ALA A 430 26.77 -13.23 -9.55
CA ALA A 430 27.65 -13.19 -10.70
C ALA A 430 28.24 -11.81 -11.02
N VAL A 431 27.63 -10.70 -10.56
CA VAL A 431 28.19 -9.36 -10.82
C VAL A 431 29.24 -9.04 -9.75
N GLU A 432 30.51 -9.05 -10.14
CA GLU A 432 31.60 -8.61 -9.26
C GLU A 432 31.48 -7.11 -8.98
N LEU A 433 31.05 -6.77 -7.76
CA LEU A 433 30.96 -5.40 -7.28
C LEU A 433 32.29 -4.99 -6.67
N THR A 434 33.05 -4.18 -7.40
CA THR A 434 34.26 -3.54 -6.88
C THR A 434 34.00 -2.05 -6.65
N PRO A 435 34.61 -1.44 -5.61
CA PRO A 435 34.47 -0.01 -5.37
C PRO A 435 34.86 0.86 -6.58
N SER A 436 35.89 0.45 -7.32
CA SER A 436 36.36 1.16 -8.51
C SER A 436 35.36 1.11 -9.66
N LYS A 437 34.72 -0.04 -9.92
CA LYS A 437 33.68 -0.17 -10.94
C LYS A 437 32.45 0.66 -10.57
N LEU A 438 31.99 0.59 -9.33
CA LEU A 438 30.86 1.39 -8.84
C LEU A 438 31.13 2.89 -8.95
N SER A 439 32.31 3.35 -8.54
CA SER A 439 32.71 4.75 -8.64
C SER A 439 32.75 5.26 -10.09
N ALA A 440 33.28 4.47 -11.03
CA ALA A 440 33.30 4.82 -12.44
C ALA A 440 31.88 4.92 -13.04
N ASN A 441 31.00 3.98 -12.67
CA ASN A 441 29.61 3.98 -13.14
C ASN A 441 28.81 5.16 -12.56
N LEU A 442 29.02 5.51 -11.29
CA LEU A 442 28.42 6.70 -10.67
C LEU A 442 28.82 7.99 -11.39
N GLN A 443 30.09 8.14 -11.76
CA GLN A 443 30.57 9.28 -12.52
C GLN A 443 29.92 9.36 -13.91
N THR A 444 29.71 8.20 -14.56
CA THR A 444 29.06 8.13 -15.86
C THR A 444 27.60 8.55 -15.79
N ILE A 445 26.86 8.07 -14.77
CA ILE A 445 25.46 8.49 -14.53
C ILE A 445 25.38 9.98 -14.23
N GLU A 446 26.27 10.53 -13.41
CA GLU A 446 26.31 11.96 -13.07
C GLU A 446 26.41 12.85 -14.33
N GLN A 447 27.36 12.54 -15.22
CA GLN A 447 27.55 13.29 -16.47
C GLN A 447 26.30 13.29 -17.36
N GLU A 448 25.52 12.21 -17.33
CA GLU A 448 24.36 12.02 -18.18
C GLU A 448 23.10 12.64 -17.56
N LEU A 449 23.01 12.65 -16.23
CA LEU A 449 22.02 13.45 -15.50
C LEU A 449 22.21 14.94 -15.76
N ASP A 450 23.45 15.43 -15.85
CA ASP A 450 23.73 16.83 -16.19
C ASP A 450 23.28 17.18 -17.61
N LYS A 451 23.59 16.33 -18.60
CA LYS A 451 23.14 16.50 -20.00
C LYS A 451 21.62 16.50 -20.08
N LEU A 452 20.96 15.57 -19.41
CA LEU A 452 19.51 15.47 -19.38
C LEU A 452 18.87 16.67 -18.68
N SER A 453 19.42 17.12 -17.55
CA SER A 453 18.93 18.29 -16.82
C SER A 453 18.99 19.56 -17.67
N ALA A 454 20.07 19.76 -18.42
CA ALA A 454 20.18 20.87 -19.37
C ALA A 454 19.10 20.80 -20.47
N LYS A 455 18.84 19.60 -21.00
CA LYS A 455 17.80 19.39 -22.01
C LYS A 455 16.39 19.66 -21.47
N LEU A 456 16.08 19.14 -20.28
CA LEU A 456 14.77 19.33 -19.64
C LEU A 456 14.50 20.81 -19.34
N SER A 457 15.53 21.54 -18.90
CA SER A 457 15.43 22.98 -18.64
C SER A 457 15.09 23.79 -19.90
N ASN A 458 15.56 23.36 -21.07
CA ASN A 458 15.23 23.99 -22.36
C ASN A 458 13.84 23.61 -22.90
N SER A 459 13.14 22.67 -22.25
CA SER A 459 11.85 22.13 -22.71
C SER A 459 10.64 22.69 -21.95
N LYS A 460 10.87 23.31 -20.79
CA LYS A 460 9.88 24.10 -20.04
C LYS A 460 9.64 25.43 -20.76
#